data_AF-A0A7V8SW00-F1
#
_entry.id   AF-A0A7V8SW00-F1
#
_cell.length_a   1.000
_cell.length_b   1.000
_cell.length_c   1.000
_cell.angle_alpha   90.00
_cell.angle_beta   90.00
_cell.angle_gamma   90.00
#
_symmetry.space_group_name_H-M   'P 1'
#
loop_
_entity.id
_entity.type
_entity.pdbx_description
1 polymer ?
#
loop_
_entity_poly.entity_id
_entity_poly.type
_entity_poly.pdbx_seq_one_letter_code
_entity_poly.pdbx_strand_id
1 'polypeptide(L)' 'MRIGITCYPTYGGSGVVATELGIELAARGHEVHFISYSQPIRLTSSRPNVHYHEVEVSQYPLFEY' A
#
# COMPACT_ATOMS: atom_id res chain seq x y z
N MET A 1 15.25 -0.39 6.68
CA MET A 1 14.37 0.54 7.45
C MET A 1 12.99 -0.07 7.55
N ARG A 2 12.12 0.44 8.45
CA ARG A 2 10.68 0.13 8.48
C ARG A 2 9.92 1.26 7.78
N ILE A 3 9.10 0.94 6.79
CA ILE A 3 8.48 1.92 5.88
C ILE A 3 6.98 1.65 5.77
N GLY A 4 6.15 2.64 6.09
CA GLY A 4 4.72 2.62 5.82
C GLY A 4 4.40 3.29 4.47
N ILE A 5 3.58 2.65 3.65
CA ILE A 5 3.10 3.18 2.35
C ILE A 5 1.59 3.20 2.36
N THR A 6 1.01 4.40 2.21
CA THR A 6 -0.41 4.60 1.98
C THR A 6 -0.64 4.93 0.51
N CYS A 7 -1.57 4.25 -0.14
CA CYS A 7 -1.93 4.52 -1.53
C CYS A 7 -3.39 4.19 -1.80
N TYR A 8 -3.93 4.73 -2.90
CA TYR A 8 -5.17 4.24 -3.46
C TYR A 8 -4.91 2.86 -4.11
N PRO A 9 -5.53 1.79 -3.61
CA PRO A 9 -5.26 0.41 -4.06
C PRO A 9 -5.92 0.07 -5.41
N THR A 10 -6.62 1.02 -6.03
CA THR A 10 -7.45 0.85 -7.23
C THR A 10 -6.65 0.99 -8.54
N TYR A 11 -7.37 0.85 -9.67
CA TYR A 11 -6.83 1.06 -11.01
C TYR A 11 -6.44 2.53 -11.23
N GLY A 12 -5.14 2.81 -11.12
CA GLY A 12 -4.57 4.12 -11.39
C GLY A 12 -3.05 4.09 -11.38
N GLY A 13 -2.40 5.07 -12.02
CA GLY A 13 -0.94 5.13 -12.12
C GLY A 13 -0.26 5.29 -10.76
N SER A 14 -0.83 6.09 -9.86
CA SER A 14 -0.24 6.38 -8.54
C SER A 14 -0.18 5.15 -7.63
N GLY A 15 -1.27 4.38 -7.53
CA GLY A 15 -1.32 3.13 -6.75
C GLY A 15 -0.33 2.10 -7.26
N VAL A 16 -0.19 1.99 -8.58
CA VAL A 16 0.81 1.12 -9.22
C VAL A 16 2.22 1.54 -8.83
N VAL A 17 2.58 2.83 -9.01
CA VAL A 17 3.92 3.33 -8.67
C VAL A 17 4.24 3.11 -7.18
N ALA A 18 3.28 3.38 -6.28
CA ALA A 18 3.46 3.16 -4.85
C ALA A 18 3.70 1.68 -4.52
N THR A 19 2.97 0.78 -5.17
CA THR A 19 3.12 -0.67 -4.98
C THR A 19 4.47 -1.16 -5.48
N GLU A 20 4.88 -0.79 -6.68
CA GLU A 20 6.18 -1.18 -7.26
C GLU A 20 7.35 -0.60 -6.46
N LEU A 21 7.25 0.65 -6.01
CA LEU A 21 8.25 1.25 -5.14
C LEU A 21 8.40 0.47 -3.83
N GLY A 22 7.29 0.10 -3.18
CA GLY A 22 7.33 -0.70 -1.95
C GLY A 22 7.93 -2.09 -2.17
N ILE A 23 7.61 -2.72 -3.30
CA ILE A 23 8.21 -4.00 -3.71
C ILE A 23 9.74 -3.87 -3.86
N GLU A 24 10.21 -2.84 -4.55
CA GLU A 24 11.64 -2.60 -4.76
C GLU A 24 12.38 -2.24 -3.46
N LEU A 25 11.75 -1.48 -2.56
CA LEU A 25 12.28 -1.22 -1.22
C LEU A 25 12.38 -2.51 -0.41
N ALA A 26 11.38 -3.38 -0.47
CA ALA A 26 11.42 -4.68 0.18
C ALA A 26 12.53 -5.57 -0.41
N ALA A 27 12.73 -5.56 -1.74
CA ALA A 27 13.82 -6.29 -2.38
C ALA A 27 15.21 -5.82 -1.90
N ARG A 28 15.34 -4.57 -1.47
CA ARG A 28 16.55 -3.99 -0.86
C ARG A 28 16.70 -4.29 0.64
N GLY A 29 15.84 -5.13 1.21
CA GLY A 29 15.90 -5.55 2.62
C GLY A 29 15.18 -4.63 3.60
N HIS A 30 14.31 -3.73 3.12
CA HIS A 30 13.46 -2.93 4.00
C HIS A 30 12.21 -3.72 4.41
N GLU A 31 11.68 -3.44 5.59
CA GLU A 31 10.38 -3.96 6.06
C GLU A 31 9.31 -2.96 5.62
N VAL A 32 8.37 -3.40 4.77
CA VAL A 32 7.40 -2.53 4.11
C VAL A 32 5.99 -2.89 4.55
N HIS A 33 5.23 -1.88 4.96
CA HIS A 33 3.87 -2.00 5.44
C HIS A 33 2.95 -1.20 4.53
N PHE A 34 2.14 -1.88 3.71
CA PHE A 34 1.07 -1.25 2.94
C PHE A 34 -0.14 -1.03 3.85
N ILE A 35 -0.64 0.20 3.87
CA ILE A 35 -1.78 0.63 4.69
C ILE A 35 -2.81 1.25 3.74
N SER A 36 -3.87 0.50 3.45
CA SER A 36 -4.92 0.91 2.52
C SER A 36 -6.24 0.22 2.82
N TYR A 37 -7.34 0.74 2.27
CA TYR A 37 -8.68 0.20 2.49
C TYR A 37 -9.02 -1.04 1.68
N SER A 38 -8.12 -1.45 0.79
CA SER A 38 -8.13 -2.75 0.14
C SER A 38 -6.71 -3.10 -0.31
N GLN A 39 -6.46 -4.36 -0.64
CA GLN A 39 -5.13 -4.81 -1.05
C GLN A 39 -4.73 -4.15 -2.39
N PRO A 40 -3.54 -3.54 -2.49
CA PRO A 40 -3.06 -2.99 -3.76
C PRO A 40 -3.00 -4.07 -4.83
N ILE A 41 -3.57 -3.81 -6.00
CA ILE A 41 -3.83 -4.86 -7.01
C ILE A 41 -2.59 -5.58 -7.54
N ARG A 42 -1.41 -4.94 -7.50
CA ARG A 42 -0.13 -5.51 -7.93
C ARG A 42 0.63 -6.22 -6.81
N LEU A 43 0.12 -6.19 -5.58
CA LEU A 43 0.70 -6.91 -4.46
C LEU A 43 0.28 -8.39 -4.54
N THR A 44 0.92 -9.15 -5.43
CA THR A 44 0.51 -10.54 -5.78
C THR A 44 1.30 -11.62 -5.05
N SER A 45 2.52 -11.31 -4.59
CA SER A 45 3.44 -12.29 -4.01
C SER A 45 3.66 -12.04 -2.53
N SER A 46 3.49 -13.10 -1.72
CA SER A 46 3.89 -13.09 -0.33
C SER A 46 5.41 -12.96 -0.24
N ARG A 47 5.87 -11.87 0.36
CA ARG A 47 7.28 -11.62 0.69
C ARG A 47 7.39 -11.51 2.22
N PRO A 48 8.39 -12.11 2.86
CA PRO A 48 8.46 -12.18 4.32
C PRO A 48 8.59 -10.81 5.00
N ASN A 49 9.08 -9.80 4.27
CA ASN A 49 9.28 -8.42 4.73
C ASN A 49 8.28 -7.43 4.12
N VAL A 50 7.16 -7.92 3.59
CA VAL A 50 6.05 -7.09 3.11
C VAL A 50 4.78 -7.47 3.87
N HIS A 51 4.16 -6.47 4.47
CA HIS A 51 2.97 -6.60 5.30
C HIS A 51 1.85 -5.74 4.72
N TYR A 52 0.63 -6.22 4.81
CA TYR A 52 -0.57 -5.47 4.43
C TYR A 52 -1.46 -5.27 5.65
N HIS A 53 -1.93 -4.04 5.83
CA HIS A 53 -2.80 -3.60 6.91
C HIS A 53 -4.03 -2.96 6.28
N GLU A 54 -5.15 -3.66 6.36
CA GLU A 54 -6.43 -3.10 5.93
C GLU A 54 -6.92 -2.07 6.94
N VAL A 55 -7.34 -0.90 6.45
CA VAL A 55 -7.87 0.19 7.29
C VAL A 55 -9.16 0.73 6.72
N GLU A 56 -10.09 1.11 7.58
CA GLU A 56 -11.31 1.78 7.14
C GLU A 56 -11.02 3.24 6.77
N VAL A 57 -11.55 3.69 5.65
CA VAL A 57 -11.61 5.13 5.36
C VAL A 57 -12.70 5.69 6.24
N SER A 58 -12.34 6.57 7.18
CA SER A 58 -13.34 7.28 7.97
C SER A 58 -14.27 8.04 7.03
N GLN A 59 -15.57 7.73 7.08
CA GLN A 59 -16.61 8.51 6.41
C GLN A 59 -16.74 9.82 7.17
N TYR A 60 -15.93 10.81 6.78
CA TYR A 60 -16.00 12.15 7.35
C TYR A 60 -16.83 13.02 6.41
N PRO A 61 -18.02 13.51 6.83
CA PRO A 61 -18.96 14.22 5.95
C PRO A 61 -18.37 15.43 5.21
N LEU A 62 -17.26 15.99 5.70
CA LEU A 62 -16.57 17.09 5.05
C LEU A 62 -15.95 16.71 3.68
N PHE A 63 -15.67 15.43 3.43
CA PHE A 63 -15.02 14.95 2.20
C PHE A 63 -16.00 14.29 1.21
N GLU A 64 -17.32 14.51 1.35
CA GLU A 64 -18.36 13.99 0.45
C GLU A 64 -18.56 14.82 -0.84
N TYR A 65 -17.67 15.77 -1.16
CA TYR A 65 -17.78 16.68 -2.31
C TYR A 65 -16.65 16.54 -3.31
#